data_AF-A0A1Y5DW33-F1
#
_entry.id   AF-A0A1Y5DW33-F1
#
_cell.length_a   1.000
_cell.length_b   1.000
_cell.length_c   1.000
_cell.angle_alpha   90.00
_cell.angle_beta   90.00
_cell.angle_gamma   90.00
#
_symmetry.space_group_name_H-M   'P 1'
#
loop_
_entity.id
_entity.type
_entity.pdbx_description
1 polymer ?
#
loop_
_entity_poly.entity_id
_entity_poly.type
_entity_poly.pdbx_seq_one_letter_code
_entity_poly.pdbx_strand_id
1 'polypeptide(L)' 'MRVKLTFGLLIATLTLAGCDMFGGPAADIPDEQLRAKWRECKTFSNPSRTKVLACDNYTRECDRRKSNGNFACY' A
#
# COMPACT_ATOMS: atom_id res chain seq x y z
N MET A 1 -3.91 41.83 -3.64
CA MET A 1 -3.89 40.54 -4.39
C MET A 1 -2.76 39.59 -3.97
N ARG A 2 -1.53 40.07 -3.71
CA ARG A 2 -0.38 39.21 -3.29
C ARG A 2 -0.67 38.31 -2.07
N VAL A 3 -1.33 38.83 -1.03
CA VAL A 3 -1.67 38.07 0.21
C VAL A 3 -2.68 36.94 -0.04
N LYS A 4 -3.60 37.11 -1.00
CA LYS A 4 -4.58 36.05 -1.34
C LYS A 4 -3.93 34.90 -2.11
N LEU A 5 -2.92 35.22 -2.92
CA LEU A 5 -2.14 34.24 -3.68
C LEU A 5 -1.29 33.35 -2.74
N THR A 6 -0.66 33.96 -1.73
CA THR A 6 0.14 33.23 -0.73
C THR A 6 -0.71 32.32 0.15
N PHE A 7 -1.92 32.77 0.53
CA PHE A 7 -2.86 31.95 1.31
C PHE A 7 -3.36 30.73 0.52
N GLY A 8 -3.66 30.89 -0.78
CA GLY A 8 -4.06 29.78 -1.64
C GLY A 8 -2.95 28.74 -1.82
N LEU A 9 -1.70 29.19 -1.94
CA LEU A 9 -0.54 28.32 -2.09
C LEU A 9 -0.29 27.45 -0.85
N LEU A 10 -0.45 28.01 0.35
CA LEU A 10 -0.29 27.29 1.62
C LEU A 10 -1.35 26.18 1.82
N ILE A 11 -2.57 26.42 1.37
CA ILE A 11 -3.64 25.41 1.45
C ILE A 11 -3.39 24.27 0.45
N ALA A 12 -2.92 24.59 -0.75
CA ALA A 12 -2.60 23.59 -1.76
C ALA A 12 -1.51 22.61 -1.27
N THR A 13 -0.42 23.11 -0.64
CA THR A 13 0.66 22.24 -0.15
C THR A 13 0.24 21.29 0.97
N LEU A 14 -0.70 21.69 1.83
CA LEU A 14 -1.23 20.84 2.90
C LEU A 14 -2.05 19.66 2.37
N THR A 15 -2.71 19.81 1.22
CA THR A 15 -3.52 18.73 0.63
C THR A 15 -2.70 17.66 -0.11
N LEU A 16 -1.46 17.95 -0.52
CA LEU A 16 -0.61 16.96 -1.20
C LEU A 16 0.05 15.95 -0.24
N ALA A 17 0.11 16.24 1.06
CA ALA A 17 0.76 15.37 2.05
C ALA A 17 -0.03 14.07 2.36
N GLY A 18 -1.24 13.90 1.81
CA GLY A 18 -2.13 12.78 2.12
C GLY A 18 -2.03 11.56 1.21
N CYS A 19 -1.15 11.53 0.21
CA CYS A 19 -1.21 10.50 -0.84
C CYS A 19 -0.75 9.09 -0.41
N ASP A 20 -0.05 8.94 0.72
CA ASP A 20 0.48 7.63 1.16
C ASP A 20 0.19 7.27 2.63
N MET A 21 -0.61 8.09 3.32
CA MET A 21 -0.83 7.94 4.76
C MET A 21 -1.75 6.76 5.15
N PHE A 22 -2.28 6.04 4.16
CA PHE A 22 -3.23 4.94 4.34
C PHE A 22 -2.71 3.59 3.84
N GLY A 23 -1.42 3.51 3.47
CA GLY A 23 -0.77 2.24 3.18
C GLY A 23 -0.61 1.41 4.45
N GLY A 24 -1.23 0.24 4.51
CA GLY A 24 -0.91 -0.73 5.57
C GLY A 24 0.57 -1.15 5.48
N PRO A 25 1.14 -1.91 6.45
CA PRO A 25 2.55 -2.31 6.44
C PRO A 25 3.01 -3.08 5.20
N ALA A 26 2.06 -3.55 4.38
CA ALA A 26 2.33 -4.19 3.09
C ALA A 26 2.46 -3.21 1.92
N ALA A 27 1.97 -1.97 2.05
CA ALA A 27 1.98 -0.96 0.99
C ALA A 27 3.39 -0.49 0.63
N ASP A 28 4.30 -0.47 1.59
CA ASP A 28 5.71 -0.10 1.38
C ASP A 28 6.57 -1.25 0.82
N ILE A 29 6.00 -2.46 0.70
CA ILE A 29 6.76 -3.63 0.24
C ILE A 29 6.99 -3.51 -1.27
N PRO A 30 8.25 -3.63 -1.75
CA PRO A 30 8.54 -3.68 -3.17
C PRO A 30 7.85 -4.87 -3.85
N ASP A 31 7.45 -4.68 -5.11
CA ASP A 31 6.70 -5.68 -5.90
C ASP A 31 7.30 -7.10 -5.86
N GLU A 32 8.61 -7.24 -6.07
CA GLU A 32 9.27 -8.54 -6.04
C GLU A 32 9.13 -9.24 -4.68
N GLN A 33 9.31 -8.49 -3.59
CA GLN A 33 9.18 -8.99 -2.24
C GLN A 33 7.72 -9.33 -1.91
N LEU A 34 6.78 -8.51 -2.35
CA LEU A 34 5.35 -8.75 -2.18
C LEU A 34 4.93 -10.06 -2.88
N ARG A 35 5.40 -10.30 -4.11
CA ARG A 35 5.15 -11.56 -4.83
C ARG A 35 5.74 -12.77 -4.11
N ALA A 36 6.97 -12.65 -3.61
CA ALA A 36 7.64 -13.73 -2.90
C ALA A 36 6.88 -14.09 -1.62
N LYS A 37 6.51 -13.09 -0.82
CA LYS A 37 5.77 -13.26 0.44
C LYS A 37 4.35 -13.79 0.22
N TRP A 38 3.66 -13.33 -0.82
CA TRP A 38 2.35 -13.87 -1.17
C TRP A 38 2.42 -15.34 -1.62
N ARG A 39 3.46 -15.73 -2.38
CA ARG A 39 3.67 -17.14 -2.74
C ARG A 39 4.02 -18.00 -1.52
N GLU A 40 4.85 -17.48 -0.61
CA GLU A 40 5.18 -18.14 0.65
C GLU A 40 3.91 -18.44 1.47
N CYS A 41 2.93 -17.54 1.48
CA CYS A 41 1.65 -17.76 2.16
C CYS A 41 0.86 -18.97 1.66
N LYS A 42 1.07 -19.40 0.41
CA LYS A 42 0.39 -20.57 -0.17
C LYS A 42 1.03 -21.91 0.20
N THR A 43 2.25 -21.90 0.75
CA THR A 43 2.99 -23.13 1.07
C THR A 43 2.80 -23.57 2.52
N PHE A 44 2.25 -22.71 3.38
CA PHE A 44 2.02 -23.05 4.79
C PHE A 44 0.78 -23.92 4.97
N SER A 45 0.93 -25.05 5.66
CA SER A 45 -0.17 -25.95 6.04
C SER A 45 -0.81 -25.60 7.39
N ASN A 46 -0.06 -25.01 8.32
CA ASN A 46 -0.55 -24.60 9.65
C ASN A 46 0.12 -23.28 10.12
N PRO A 47 -0.24 -22.14 9.51
CA PRO A 47 0.34 -20.84 9.88
C PRO A 47 -0.13 -20.36 11.25
N SER A 48 0.74 -19.64 11.97
CA SER A 48 0.34 -18.94 13.19
C SER A 48 -0.66 -17.81 12.85
N ARG A 49 -1.48 -17.39 13.83
CA ARG A 49 -2.47 -16.31 13.65
C ARG A 49 -1.85 -15.03 13.07
N THR A 50 -0.64 -14.68 13.51
CA THR A 50 0.10 -13.52 12.99
C THR A 50 0.48 -13.70 11.53
N LYS A 51 0.89 -14.90 11.12
CA LYS A 51 1.18 -15.21 9.71
C LYS A 51 -0.08 -15.14 8.85
N VAL A 52 -1.22 -15.64 9.33
CA VAL A 52 -2.50 -15.51 8.62
C VAL A 52 -2.82 -14.04 8.36
N LEU A 53 -2.73 -13.19 9.38
CA LEU A 53 -2.99 -11.75 9.23
C LEU A 53 -2.02 -11.09 8.23
N ALA A 54 -0.75 -11.47 8.24
CA ALA A 54 0.23 -10.98 7.27
C ALA A 54 -0.13 -11.41 5.85
N CYS A 55 -0.52 -12.67 5.65
CA CYS A 55 -0.94 -13.20 4.36
C CYS A 55 -2.19 -12.51 3.80
N ASP A 56 -3.15 -12.20 4.67
CA ASP A 56 -4.33 -11.41 4.31
C ASP A 56 -3.95 -9.99 3.88
N ASN A 57 -2.99 -9.37 4.57
CA ASN A 57 -2.46 -8.05 4.19
C ASN A 57 -1.76 -8.08 2.82
N TYR A 58 -0.94 -9.11 2.54
CA TYR A 58 -0.30 -9.26 1.24
C TYR A 58 -1.34 -9.43 0.13
N THR A 59 -2.36 -10.26 0.37
CA THR A 59 -3.45 -10.47 -0.61
C THR A 59 -4.20 -9.17 -0.92
N ARG A 60 -4.60 -8.42 0.11
CA ARG A 60 -5.24 -7.11 -0.08
C ARG A 60 -4.39 -6.13 -0.87
N GLU A 61 -3.08 -6.10 -0.59
CA GLU A 61 -2.16 -5.21 -1.29
C GLU A 61 -1.97 -5.62 -2.76
N CYS A 62 -1.89 -6.92 -3.04
CA CYS A 62 -1.89 -7.45 -4.40
C CYS A 62 -3.15 -7.02 -5.18
N ASP A 63 -4.33 -7.12 -4.56
CA ASP A 63 -5.60 -6.73 -5.17
C ASP A 63 -5.68 -5.21 -5.41
N ARG A 64 -5.20 -4.40 -4.47
CA ARG A 64 -5.11 -2.93 -4.59
C ARG A 64 -4.18 -2.52 -5.74
N ARG A 65 -3.02 -3.16 -5.89
CA ARG A 65 -2.10 -2.87 -7.00
C ARG A 65 -2.65 -3.35 -8.34
N LYS A 66 -3.38 -4.47 -8.34
CA LYS A 66 -4.07 -4.98 -9.53
C LYS A 66 -5.17 -4.02 -9.99
N SER A 67 -5.97 -3.47 -9.08
CA SER A 67 -7.00 -2.48 -9.43
C SER A 67 -6.40 -1.18 -9.98
N ASN A 68 -5.18 -0.85 -9.56
CA ASN A 68 -4.44 0.33 -10.03
C ASN A 68 -3.63 0.06 -11.31
N GLY A 69 -3.80 -1.12 -11.93
CA GLY A 69 -3.18 -1.51 -13.20
C GLY A 69 -1.69 -1.82 -13.14
N ASN A 70 -1.09 -1.84 -11.94
CA ASN A 70 0.36 -1.70 -11.82
C ASN A 70 1.10 -2.99 -11.46
N PHE A 71 0.44 -3.99 -10.89
CA PHE A 71 1.10 -5.23 -10.47
C PHE A 71 0.09 -6.28 -10.01
N ALA A 72 0.37 -7.55 -10.27
CA ALA A 72 -0.37 -8.64 -9.65
C ALA A 72 0.57 -9.76 -9.20
N CYS A 73 0.23 -10.35 -8.06
CA CYS A 73 1.06 -11.31 -7.35
C CYS A 73 1.02 -12.74 -7.92
N TYR A 74 0.43 -12.95 -9.10
CA TYR A 74 0.46 -14.25 -9.79
C TYR A 74 1.82 -14.56 -10.42
#